data_AF-A0A939XBQ7-F1
#
_entry.id   AF-A0A939XBQ7-F1
#
_cell.length_a   1.000
_cell.length_b   1.000
_cell.length_c   1.000
_cell.angle_alpha   90.00
_cell.angle_beta   90.00
_cell.angle_gamma   90.00
#
_symmetry.space_group_name_H-M   'P 1'
#
loop_
_entity.id
_entity.type
_entity.pdbx_description
1 polymer ?
#
loop_
_entity_poly.entity_id
_entity_poly.type
_entity_poly.pdbx_seq_one_letter_code
_entity_poly.pdbx_strand_id
1 'polypeptide(L)'
;MILPFRFKQKQLVRGALLHNYFLYDWHNVKLEKLHGFHHPRIACENAKRDFDLTPVEENIIKRHMFPLTPIPPRYKEAVLVTISDKICATREVFAALGRKIAHGRPTAYLAHMFAFLIAFLPWN
;
A
#
# COMPACT_ATOMS: atom_id res chain seq x y z
N MET A 1 14.75 7.52 -21.95
CA MET A 1 15.53 6.44 -21.30
C MET A 1 14.57 5.30 -20.98
N ILE A 2 14.48 4.31 -21.86
CA ILE A 2 13.61 3.13 -21.66
C ILE A 2 14.46 2.08 -20.96
N LEU A 3 14.20 1.87 -19.67
CA LEU A 3 14.85 0.81 -18.89
C LEU A 3 14.52 -0.58 -19.51
N PRO A 4 15.49 -1.48 -19.72
CA PRO A 4 15.31 -2.76 -20.43
C PRO A 4 14.62 -3.83 -19.56
N PHE A 5 13.69 -3.43 -18.71
CA PHE A 5 12.94 -4.35 -17.87
C PHE A 5 11.64 -4.72 -18.58
N ARG A 6 11.58 -5.95 -19.11
CA ARG A 6 10.32 -6.54 -19.57
C ARG A 6 9.43 -6.83 -18.36
N PHE A 7 8.36 -6.06 -18.22
CA PHE A 7 7.30 -6.30 -17.23
C PHE A 7 6.14 -7.07 -17.85
N LYS A 8 5.49 -7.89 -17.04
CA LYS A 8 4.21 -8.51 -17.38
C LYS A 8 3.09 -7.48 -17.22
N GLN A 9 3.01 -6.56 -18.17
CA GLN A 9 2.18 -5.34 -18.10
C GLN A 9 0.72 -5.61 -17.72
N LYS A 10 0.09 -6.65 -18.29
CA LYS A 10 -1.30 -7.03 -17.95
C LYS A 10 -1.46 -7.39 -16.46
N GLN A 11 -0.53 -8.17 -15.92
CA GLN A 11 -0.55 -8.59 -14.51
C GLN A 11 -0.16 -7.44 -13.58
N LEU A 12 0.77 -6.59 -14.01
CA LEU A 12 1.14 -5.38 -13.30
C LEU A 12 -0.08 -4.46 -13.11
N VAL A 13 -0.77 -4.11 -14.20
CA VAL A 13 -1.93 -3.22 -14.16
C VAL A 13 -3.07 -3.82 -13.35
N ARG A 14 -3.40 -5.10 -13.57
CA ARG A 14 -4.46 -5.78 -12.82
C ARG A 14 -4.13 -5.89 -11.33
N GLY A 15 -2.91 -6.32 -10.99
CA GLY A 15 -2.46 -6.38 -9.60
C GLY A 15 -2.45 -5.01 -8.93
N ALA A 16 -2.06 -3.95 -9.64
CA ALA A 16 -2.12 -2.58 -9.16
C ALA A 16 -3.55 -2.09 -8.92
N LEU A 17 -4.55 -2.52 -9.70
CA LEU A 17 -5.95 -2.19 -9.42
C LEU A 17 -6.50 -2.97 -8.22
N LEU A 18 -6.02 -4.20 -8.01
CA LEU A 18 -6.53 -5.12 -7.00
C LEU A 18 -5.78 -5.08 -5.66
N HIS A 19 -4.64 -4.39 -5.55
CA HIS A 19 -3.80 -4.43 -4.33
C HIS A 19 -4.55 -4.00 -3.06
N ASN A 20 -5.48 -3.05 -3.17
CA ASN A 20 -6.34 -2.58 -2.09
C ASN A 20 -7.80 -3.05 -2.24
N TYR A 21 -8.05 -4.25 -2.79
CA TYR A 21 -9.41 -4.75 -3.06
C TYR A 21 -10.17 -5.13 -1.76
N PHE A 22 -10.55 -4.12 -1.00
CA PHE A 22 -11.41 -4.18 0.16
C PHE A 22 -12.76 -3.56 -0.16
N LEU A 23 -13.81 -4.36 -0.04
CA LEU A 23 -15.18 -3.96 -0.36
C LEU A 23 -15.92 -3.38 0.85
N TYR A 24 -15.25 -3.13 1.98
CA TYR A 24 -15.87 -2.52 3.16
C TYR A 24 -15.20 -1.21 3.57
N ASP A 25 -16.01 -0.31 4.10
CA ASP A 25 -15.55 0.97 4.65
C ASP A 25 -14.91 0.76 6.02
N TRP A 26 -13.60 0.94 6.10
CA TRP A 26 -12.83 0.80 7.34
C TRP A 26 -13.23 1.82 8.41
N HIS A 27 -13.96 2.89 8.06
CA HIS A 27 -14.51 3.85 9.04
C HIS A 27 -15.69 3.28 9.83
N ASN A 28 -16.39 2.26 9.30
CA ASN A 28 -17.62 1.71 9.91
C ASN A 28 -17.38 0.45 10.75
N VAL A 29 -16.21 -0.16 10.63
CA VAL A 29 -15.87 -1.35 11.40
C VAL A 29 -14.92 -0.93 12.51
N LYS A 30 -15.24 -1.29 13.76
CA LYS A 30 -14.29 -1.31 14.89
C LYS A 30 -13.19 -2.34 14.63
N LEU A 31 -12.55 -2.31 13.46
CA LEU A 31 -11.50 -3.25 13.11
C LEU A 31 -10.25 -2.84 13.89
N GLU A 32 -9.84 -3.80 14.69
CA GLU A 32 -8.79 -3.75 15.68
C GLU A 32 -7.49 -3.11 15.18
N LYS A 33 -6.65 -2.71 16.14
CA LYS A 33 -5.35 -2.03 15.99
C LYS A 33 -4.33 -2.71 15.02
N LEU A 34 -4.69 -3.80 14.36
CA LEU A 34 -3.87 -4.64 13.48
C LEU A 34 -4.37 -4.68 12.02
N HIS A 35 -5.28 -3.80 11.60
CA HIS A 35 -5.83 -3.79 10.23
C HIS A 35 -4.75 -3.87 9.14
N GLY A 36 -3.65 -3.13 9.26
CA GLY A 36 -2.55 -3.14 8.28
C GLY A 36 -1.86 -4.51 8.10
N PHE A 37 -1.88 -5.39 9.11
CA PHE A 37 -1.31 -6.74 9.02
C PHE A 37 -2.24 -7.73 8.31
N HIS A 38 -3.55 -7.55 8.45
CA HIS A 38 -4.56 -8.42 7.85
C HIS A 38 -5.03 -7.93 6.48
N HIS A 39 -4.85 -6.63 6.20
CA HIS A 39 -5.20 -5.98 4.93
C HIS A 39 -4.75 -6.78 3.70
N PRO A 40 -3.46 -6.99 3.45
CA PRO A 40 -3.01 -7.63 2.21
C PRO A 40 -3.53 -9.07 2.05
N ARG A 41 -3.83 -9.75 3.16
CA ARG A 41 -4.44 -11.08 3.14
C ARG A 41 -5.90 -11.02 2.70
N ILE A 42 -6.73 -10.20 3.35
CA ILE A 42 -8.16 -10.10 3.05
C ILE A 42 -8.39 -9.50 1.65
N ALA A 43 -7.59 -8.51 1.25
CA ALA A 43 -7.61 -7.99 -0.12
C ALA A 43 -7.38 -9.09 -1.16
N CYS A 44 -6.41 -9.99 -0.88
CA CYS A 44 -6.15 -11.12 -1.75
C CYS A 44 -7.28 -12.16 -1.73
N GLU A 45 -7.86 -12.46 -0.57
CA GLU A 45 -9.02 -13.36 -0.46
C GLU A 45 -10.23 -12.84 -1.24
N ASN A 46 -10.55 -11.55 -1.14
CA ASN A 46 -11.61 -10.92 -1.93
C ASN A 46 -11.31 -10.97 -3.42
N ALA A 47 -10.09 -10.62 -3.82
CA ALA A 47 -9.70 -10.62 -5.23
C ALA A 47 -9.72 -12.04 -5.83
N LYS A 48 -9.36 -13.07 -5.06
CA LYS A 48 -9.45 -14.48 -5.49
C LYS A 48 -10.86 -15.01 -5.61
N ARG A 49 -11.79 -14.49 -4.80
CA ARG A 49 -13.21 -14.87 -4.88
C ARG A 49 -13.80 -14.41 -6.22
N ASP A 50 -13.44 -13.20 -6.65
CA ASP A 50 -14.09 -12.54 -7.78
C ASP A 50 -13.28 -12.65 -9.09
N PHE A 51 -11.99 -12.96 -9.02
CA PHE A 51 -11.09 -13.06 -10.17
C PHE A 51 -10.14 -14.26 -10.08
N ASP A 52 -9.82 -14.87 -11.23
CA ASP A 52 -8.70 -15.80 -11.33
C ASP A 52 -7.37 -15.03 -11.34
N LEU A 53 -6.58 -15.19 -10.28
CA LEU A 53 -5.35 -14.45 -10.05
C LEU A 53 -4.14 -15.28 -10.44
N THR A 54 -3.23 -14.65 -11.17
CA THR A 54 -1.92 -15.21 -11.45
C THR A 54 -0.99 -15.08 -10.23
N PRO A 55 0.09 -15.90 -10.15
CA PRO A 55 1.05 -15.80 -9.04
C PRO A 55 1.68 -14.41 -8.88
N VAL A 56 1.79 -13.64 -9.97
CA VAL A 56 2.32 -12.27 -9.96
C VAL A 56 1.32 -11.31 -9.33
N GLU A 57 0.05 -11.37 -9.73
CA GLU A 57 -1.03 -10.55 -9.17
C GLU A 57 -1.24 -10.85 -7.68
N GLU A 58 -1.25 -12.12 -7.29
CA GLU A 58 -1.34 -12.50 -5.88
C GLU A 58 -0.18 -11.93 -5.05
N ASN A 59 1.04 -11.94 -5.60
CA ASN A 59 2.20 -11.42 -4.89
C ASN A 59 2.14 -9.89 -4.76
N ILE A 60 1.66 -9.18 -5.80
CA ILE A 60 1.39 -7.75 -5.71
C ILE A 60 0.44 -7.49 -4.52
N ILE A 61 -0.70 -8.17 -4.47
CA ILE A 61 -1.70 -7.94 -3.42
C ILE A 61 -1.18 -8.36 -2.04
N LYS A 62 -0.49 -9.49 -1.90
CA LYS A 62 -0.02 -9.97 -0.59
C LYS A 62 1.18 -9.20 -0.04
N ARG A 63 1.98 -8.56 -0.89
CA ARG A 63 3.27 -7.97 -0.51
C ARG A 63 3.31 -6.45 -0.65
N HIS A 64 2.26 -5.82 -1.19
CA HIS A 64 2.24 -4.37 -1.35
C HIS A 64 2.39 -3.64 -0.01
N MET A 65 2.08 -4.22 1.14
CA MET A 65 2.29 -3.58 2.45
C MET A 65 3.73 -3.70 2.97
N PHE A 66 4.69 -4.26 2.23
CA PHE A 66 6.10 -4.23 2.65
C PHE A 66 6.55 -2.77 2.89
N PRO A 67 7.22 -2.44 4.03
CA PRO A 67 7.81 -3.33 5.03
C PRO A 67 6.92 -3.73 6.21
N LEU A 68 5.67 -3.25 6.30
CA LEU A 68 4.71 -3.62 7.35
C LEU A 68 4.42 -5.13 7.34
N THR A 69 4.31 -5.73 6.15
CA THR A 69 4.44 -7.18 6.01
C THR A 69 5.91 -7.53 5.82
N PRO A 70 6.56 -8.27 6.75
CA PRO A 70 8.02 -8.46 6.77
C PRO A 70 8.56 -9.32 5.61
N ILE A 71 7.69 -9.85 4.75
CA ILE A 71 8.09 -10.67 3.61
C ILE A 71 8.18 -9.77 2.38
N PRO A 72 9.34 -9.67 1.71
CA PRO A 72 9.52 -8.80 0.57
C PRO A 72 8.77 -9.28 -0.69
N PRO A 73 8.47 -8.37 -1.64
CA PRO A 73 7.91 -8.74 -2.94
C PRO A 73 8.87 -9.62 -3.75
N ARG A 74 8.34 -10.67 -4.39
CA ARG A 74 9.14 -11.64 -5.17
C ARG A 74 9.28 -11.26 -6.64
N TYR A 75 8.32 -10.52 -7.18
CA TYR A 75 8.26 -10.14 -8.60
C TYR A 75 8.56 -8.64 -8.77
N LYS A 76 9.16 -8.29 -9.91
CA LYS A 76 9.51 -6.89 -10.24
C LYS A 76 8.28 -6.00 -10.29
N GLU A 77 7.17 -6.55 -10.77
CA GLU A 77 5.86 -5.91 -10.80
C GLU A 77 5.37 -5.57 -9.39
N ALA A 78 5.54 -6.50 -8.44
CA ALA A 78 5.16 -6.30 -7.05
C ALA A 78 6.05 -5.26 -6.35
N VAL A 79 7.35 -5.23 -6.64
CA VAL A 79 8.25 -4.16 -6.19
C VAL A 79 7.79 -2.80 -6.72
N LEU A 80 7.47 -2.72 -8.01
CA LEU A 80 7.05 -1.48 -8.64
C LEU A 80 5.74 -0.94 -8.02
N VAL A 81 4.72 -1.79 -7.89
CA VAL A 81 3.45 -1.40 -7.27
C VAL A 81 3.66 -0.97 -5.82
N THR A 82 4.48 -1.70 -5.07
CA THR A 82 4.84 -1.33 -3.70
C THR A 82 5.43 0.08 -3.68
N ILE A 83 6.45 0.38 -4.48
CA ILE A 83 7.07 1.72 -4.50
C ILE A 83 6.06 2.80 -4.92
N SER A 84 5.26 2.55 -5.96
CA SER A 84 4.26 3.51 -6.44
C SER A 84 3.21 3.84 -5.38
N ASP A 85 2.68 2.84 -4.69
CA ASP A 85 1.74 3.00 -3.57
C ASP A 85 2.32 3.92 -2.49
N LYS A 86 3.59 3.71 -2.13
CA LYS A 86 4.30 4.51 -1.12
C LYS A 86 4.42 5.95 -1.57
N ILE A 87 4.87 6.19 -2.80
CA ILE A 87 5.03 7.55 -3.34
C ILE A 87 3.68 8.29 -3.31
N CYS A 88 2.58 7.64 -3.69
CA CYS A 88 1.25 8.23 -3.65
C CYS A 88 0.85 8.60 -2.21
N ALA A 89 0.93 7.66 -1.28
CA ALA A 89 0.62 7.89 0.13
C ALA A 89 1.48 9.03 0.73
N THR A 90 2.77 9.07 0.37
CA THR A 90 3.72 10.11 0.78
C THR A 90 3.26 11.49 0.32
N ARG A 91 2.92 11.62 -0.97
CA ARG A 91 2.48 12.89 -1.55
C ARG A 91 1.18 13.38 -0.92
N GLU A 92 0.25 12.49 -0.62
CA GLU A 92 -1.00 12.82 0.07
C GLU A 92 -0.73 13.34 1.49
N VAL A 93 0.15 12.69 2.25
CA VAL A 93 0.55 13.15 3.59
C VAL A 93 1.19 14.53 3.52
N PHE A 94 2.14 14.76 2.60
CA PHE A 94 2.77 16.07 2.45
C PHE A 94 1.79 17.16 2.00
N ALA A 95 0.87 16.86 1.08
CA ALA A 95 -0.16 17.81 0.67
C ALA A 95 -1.13 18.14 1.81
N ALA A 96 -1.55 17.15 2.59
CA ALA A 96 -2.36 17.35 3.78
C ALA A 96 -1.61 18.18 4.84
N LEU A 97 -0.30 17.96 4.99
CA LEU A 97 0.57 18.74 5.87
C LEU A 97 0.59 20.21 5.44
N GLY A 98 0.86 20.49 4.16
CA GLY A 98 0.88 21.85 3.61
C GLY A 98 -0.44 22.59 3.84
N ARG A 99 -1.58 21.91 3.66
CA ARG A 99 -2.91 22.48 3.97
C ARG A 99 -3.07 22.81 5.46
N LYS A 100 -2.59 21.95 6.36
CA LYS A 100 -2.64 22.18 7.82
C LYS A 100 -1.70 23.31 8.27
N ILE A 101 -0.54 23.46 7.61
CA ILE A 101 0.40 24.60 7.78
C ILE A 101 -0.30 25.91 7.44
N ALA A 102 -0.94 25.98 6.28
CA ALA A 102 -1.68 27.18 5.87
C ALA A 102 -2.82 27.57 6.84
N HIS A 103 -3.33 26.63 7.64
CA HIS A 103 -4.40 26.86 8.63
C HIS A 103 -3.89 27.02 10.08
N GLY A 104 -2.58 27.13 10.31
CA GLY A 104 -2.03 27.53 11.62
C GLY A 104 -2.12 26.48 12.74
N ARG A 105 -2.04 25.17 12.44
CA ARG A 105 -2.12 24.08 13.46
C ARG A 105 -0.76 23.37 13.70
N PRO A 106 0.17 23.94 14.49
CA PRO A 106 1.57 23.47 14.57
C PRO A 106 1.85 22.14 15.26
N THR A 107 1.01 21.71 16.19
CA THR A 107 1.26 20.49 16.99
C THR A 107 1.04 19.18 16.23
N ALA A 108 0.41 19.22 15.05
CA ALA A 108 0.15 18.03 14.24
C ALA A 108 1.36 17.56 13.40
N TYR A 109 2.41 18.39 13.25
CA TYR A 109 3.54 18.13 12.33
C TYR A 109 4.43 16.98 12.76
N LEU A 110 4.84 16.98 14.03
CA LEU A 110 5.70 15.93 14.58
C LEU A 110 4.98 14.58 14.59
N ALA A 111 3.69 14.54 14.91
CA ALA A 111 2.90 13.32 14.91
C ALA A 111 2.74 12.70 13.50
N HIS A 112 2.55 13.52 12.46
CA HIS A 112 2.41 13.01 11.08
C HIS A 112 3.74 12.53 10.50
N MET A 113 4.85 13.23 10.77
CA MET A 113 6.18 12.76 10.36
C MET A 113 6.60 11.47 11.09
N PHE A 114 6.31 11.34 12.39
CA PHE A 114 6.57 10.11 13.13
C PHE A 114 5.72 8.93 12.64
N ALA A 115 4.42 9.12 12.39
CA ALA A 115 3.55 8.09 11.81
C ALA A 115 4.00 7.66 10.41
N PHE A 116 4.50 8.60 9.62
CA PHE A 116 5.04 8.34 8.28
C PHE A 116 6.35 7.54 8.34
N LEU A 117 7.24 7.82 9.28
CA LEU A 117 8.46 7.01 9.50
C LEU A 117 8.12 5.59 9.98
N ILE A 118 7.10 5.46 10.83
CA ILE A 118 6.59 4.20 11.37
C ILE A 118 5.96 3.29 10.29
N ALA A 119 5.29 3.85 9.28
CA ALA A 119 4.66 3.09 8.20
C ALA A 119 5.68 2.55 7.17
N PHE A 120 6.93 3.01 7.22
CA PHE A 120 7.99 2.73 6.25
C PHE A 120 9.21 2.04 6.85
N LEU A 121 9.24 1.81 8.15
CA LEU A 121 10.29 1.05 8.82
C LEU A 121 9.79 -0.33 9.22
N PRO A 122 10.59 -1.39 9.05
CA PRO A 122 10.28 -2.69 9.62
C PRO A 122 10.28 -2.56 11.14
N TRP A 123 9.16 -2.89 11.77
CA TRP A 123 9.08 -3.03 13.22
C TRP A 123 9.79 -4.34 13.58
N ASN A 124 10.97 -4.22 14.19
CA ASN A 124 11.73 -5.33 14.78
C ASN A 124 11.16 -5.67 16.15
#